data_AF-A0A7S2LDS3-F1
#
_entry.id   AF-A0A7S2LDS3-F1
#
_cell.length_a   1.000
_cell.length_b   1.000
_cell.length_c   1.000
_cell.angle_alpha   90.00
_cell.angle_beta   90.00
_cell.angle_gamma   90.00
#
_symmetry.space_group_name_H-M   'P 1'
#
loop_
_entity.id
_entity.type
_entity.pdbx_description
1 polymer ?
#
loop_
_entity_poly.entity_id
_entity_poly.type
_entity_poly.pdbx_seq_one_letter_code
_entity_poly.pdbx_strand_id
1 'polypeptide(L)'
;ALMPFTTWGTVSQVRGAEGVRDLLARARASPAVLWRGAGGVAATGWLSQFAWVVTHRRLQQELPAAEGERAEAVRNAAVGFGATVCADVSTNALGVLNTLRQLEREPISYAACAAKLVRTEGLWALFGRGLKTKLLVSGMQGAFFNVGWRFVASRLEADTSA
;
A
#
# COMPACT_ATOMS: atom_id res chain seq x y z
N ALA A 1 -9.64 0.64 13.05
CA ALA A 1 -10.71 -0.35 12.75
C ALA A 1 -11.53 0.08 11.52
N LEU A 2 -10.92 0.09 10.32
CA LEU A 2 -11.58 0.53 9.07
C LEU A 2 -11.82 -0.62 8.07
N MET A 3 -11.61 -1.87 8.48
CA MET A 3 -11.66 -3.05 7.60
C MET A 3 -12.95 -3.18 6.77
N PRO A 4 -14.16 -2.97 7.32
CA PRO A 4 -15.38 -3.07 6.52
C PRO A 4 -15.41 -2.10 5.33
N PHE A 5 -14.95 -0.87 5.55
CA PHE A 5 -14.87 0.15 4.50
C PHE A 5 -13.82 -0.21 3.45
N THR A 6 -12.66 -0.72 3.88
CA THR A 6 -11.61 -1.20 2.98
C THR A 6 -12.10 -2.36 2.10
N THR A 7 -12.74 -3.37 2.70
CA THR A 7 -13.29 -4.51 1.96
C THR A 7 -14.35 -4.07 0.96
N TRP A 8 -15.24 -3.14 1.36
CA TRP A 8 -16.23 -2.56 0.46
C TRP A 8 -15.58 -1.82 -0.72
N GLY A 9 -14.59 -0.96 -0.45
CA GLY A 9 -13.85 -0.23 -1.48
C GLY A 9 -13.15 -1.15 -2.48
N THR A 10 -12.45 -2.18 -2.00
CA THR A 10 -11.78 -3.18 -2.85
C THR A 10 -12.78 -3.91 -3.75
N VAL A 11 -13.91 -4.35 -3.19
CA VAL A 11 -14.95 -5.07 -3.96
C VAL A 11 -15.59 -4.14 -5.00
N SER A 12 -15.88 -2.89 -4.63
CA SER A 12 -16.42 -1.89 -5.54
C SER A 12 -15.47 -1.61 -6.71
N GLN A 13 -14.18 -1.44 -6.44
CA GLN A 13 -13.17 -1.14 -7.47
C GLN A 13 -13.00 -2.28 -8.49
N VAL A 14 -13.11 -3.54 -8.06
CA VAL A 14 -12.83 -4.70 -8.93
C VAL A 14 -14.10 -5.27 -9.57
N ARG A 15 -15.23 -5.32 -8.84
CA ARG A 15 -16.48 -5.96 -9.29
C ARG A 15 -17.63 -5.00 -9.52
N GLY A 16 -17.44 -3.70 -9.28
CA GLY A 16 -18.47 -2.68 -9.47
C GLY A 16 -19.69 -2.87 -8.58
N ALA A 17 -20.83 -2.31 -9.02
CA ALA A 17 -22.07 -2.27 -8.26
C ALA A 17 -22.64 -3.66 -7.94
N GLU A 18 -22.49 -4.63 -8.84
CA GLU A 18 -22.97 -6.01 -8.64
C GLU A 18 -22.20 -6.73 -7.53
N GLY A 19 -20.87 -6.55 -7.49
CA GLY A 19 -20.03 -7.11 -6.42
C GLY A 19 -20.37 -6.55 -5.03
N VAL A 20 -20.69 -5.26 -4.97
CA VAL A 20 -21.12 -4.60 -3.72
C VAL A 20 -22.47 -5.15 -3.26
N ARG A 21 -23.43 -5.36 -4.17
CA ARG A 21 -24.73 -5.97 -3.82
C ARG A 21 -24.56 -7.38 -3.27
N ASP A 22 -23.71 -8.21 -3.89
CA ASP A 22 -23.38 -9.56 -3.41
C ASP A 22 -22.69 -9.52 -2.03
N LEU A 23 -21.74 -8.59 -1.83
CA LEU A 23 -21.09 -8.39 -0.53
C LEU A 23 -22.08 -8.00 0.57
N LEU A 24 -22.99 -7.06 0.29
CA LEU A 24 -24.00 -6.60 1.25
C LEU A 24 -25.01 -7.70 1.59
N ALA A 25 -25.44 -8.49 0.60
CA ALA A 25 -26.30 -9.64 0.81
C ALA A 25 -25.64 -10.66 1.77
N ARG A 26 -24.34 -10.92 1.59
CA ARG A 26 -23.56 -11.82 2.47
C ARG A 26 -23.30 -11.22 3.85
N ALA A 27 -23.03 -9.92 3.92
CA ALA A 27 -22.80 -9.22 5.18
C ALA A 27 -24.04 -9.24 6.07
N ARG A 28 -25.25 -9.22 5.48
CA ARG A 28 -26.51 -9.43 6.21
C ARG A 28 -26.62 -10.81 6.83
N ALA A 29 -26.11 -11.84 6.17
CA ALA A 29 -26.10 -13.20 6.71
C ALA A 29 -24.98 -13.41 7.74
N SER A 30 -23.80 -12.83 7.50
CA SER A 30 -22.67 -12.90 8.43
C SER A 30 -21.82 -11.62 8.34
N PRO A 31 -21.81 -10.77 9.38
CA PRO A 31 -21.00 -9.56 9.41
C PRO A 31 -19.49 -9.85 9.26
N ALA A 32 -19.04 -11.02 9.70
CA ALA A 32 -17.64 -11.45 9.64
C ALA A 32 -17.05 -11.46 8.21
N VAL A 33 -17.90 -11.51 7.17
CA VAL A 33 -17.48 -11.41 5.76
C VAL A 33 -16.72 -10.10 5.49
N LEU A 34 -17.09 -9.00 6.16
CA LEU A 34 -16.45 -7.70 5.99
C LEU A 34 -15.02 -7.64 6.56
N TRP A 35 -14.67 -8.57 7.46
CA TRP A 35 -13.33 -8.70 8.05
C TRP A 35 -12.47 -9.74 7.34
N ARG A 36 -12.93 -10.32 6.22
CA ARG A 36 -12.11 -11.23 5.41
C ARG A 36 -10.87 -10.49 4.93
N GLY A 37 -9.69 -11.04 5.23
CA GLY A 37 -8.41 -10.43 4.90
C GLY A 37 -7.88 -9.44 5.95
N ALA A 38 -8.56 -9.24 7.08
CA ALA A 38 -8.08 -8.34 8.14
C ALA A 38 -6.66 -8.66 8.63
N GLY A 39 -6.37 -9.94 8.85
CA GLY A 39 -5.02 -10.38 9.21
C GLY A 39 -3.97 -10.12 8.12
N GLY A 40 -4.36 -10.22 6.84
CA GLY A 40 -3.48 -9.96 5.71
C GLY A 40 -3.15 -8.47 5.59
N VAL A 41 -4.16 -7.61 5.77
CA VAL A 41 -3.98 -6.15 5.85
C VAL A 41 -3.07 -5.78 7.02
N ALA A 42 -3.30 -6.35 8.21
CA ALA A 42 -2.49 -6.08 9.39
C ALA A 42 -1.02 -6.50 9.18
N ALA A 43 -0.80 -7.72 8.67
CA ALA A 43 0.54 -8.22 8.39
C ALA A 43 1.25 -7.38 7.31
N THR A 44 0.54 -6.99 6.26
CA THR A 44 1.07 -6.13 5.20
C THR A 44 1.47 -4.76 5.75
N GLY A 45 0.62 -4.15 6.59
CA GLY A 45 0.92 -2.86 7.23
C GLY A 45 2.14 -2.94 8.14
N TRP A 46 2.22 -3.97 8.98
CA TRP A 46 3.37 -4.18 9.85
C TRP A 46 4.67 -4.41 9.06
N LEU A 47 4.64 -5.29 8.05
CA LEU A 47 5.79 -5.55 7.19
C LEU A 47 6.22 -4.30 6.42
N SER A 48 5.26 -3.52 5.92
CA SER A 48 5.54 -2.27 5.21
C SER A 48 6.29 -1.28 6.10
N GLN A 49 5.80 -1.08 7.33
CA GLN A 49 6.44 -0.16 8.29
C GLN A 49 7.81 -0.65 8.69
N PHE A 50 7.95 -1.95 8.97
CA PHE A 50 9.22 -2.55 9.32
C PHE A 50 10.26 -2.39 8.21
N ALA A 51 9.91 -2.80 6.98
CA ALA A 51 10.79 -2.68 5.81
C ALA A 51 11.20 -1.23 5.56
N TRP A 52 10.24 -0.31 5.62
CA TRP A 52 10.51 1.12 5.44
C TRP A 52 11.50 1.65 6.50
N VAL A 53 11.27 1.39 7.79
CA VAL A 53 12.13 1.88 8.88
C VAL A 53 13.55 1.32 8.78
N VAL A 54 13.69 0.03 8.49
CA VAL A 54 15.00 -0.62 8.34
C VAL A 54 15.76 -0.04 7.16
N THR A 55 15.12 0.03 5.97
CA THR A 55 15.76 0.57 4.78
C THR A 55 16.10 2.05 4.96
N HIS A 56 15.20 2.85 5.54
CA HIS A 56 15.43 4.27 5.78
C HIS A 56 16.63 4.49 6.69
N ARG A 57 16.72 3.77 7.82
CA ARG A 57 17.88 3.85 8.72
C ARG A 57 19.18 3.42 8.04
N ARG A 58 19.14 2.34 7.26
CA ARG A 58 20.32 1.84 6.55
C ARG A 58 20.84 2.85 5.53
N LEU A 59 19.95 3.38 4.70
CA LEU A 59 20.28 4.39 3.70
C LEU A 59 20.76 5.69 4.35
N GLN A 60 20.18 6.10 5.48
CA GLN A 60 20.66 7.27 6.23
C GLN A 60 22.08 7.09 6.79
N GLN A 61 22.50 5.87 7.12
CA GLN A 61 23.84 5.59 7.65
C GLN A 61 24.90 5.47 6.54
N GLU A 62 24.52 4.90 5.39
CA GLU A 62 25.45 4.69 4.27
C GLU A 62 25.65 5.93 3.40
N LEU A 63 24.61 6.77 3.25
CA LEU A 63 24.71 7.97 2.42
C LEU A 63 25.39 9.11 3.18
N PRO A 64 26.47 9.70 2.64
CA PRO A 64 27.17 10.81 3.27
C PRO A 64 26.22 11.98 3.52
N ALA A 65 26.51 12.75 4.58
CA ALA A 65 25.79 13.99 4.84
C ALA A 65 25.99 14.94 3.66
N ALA A 66 24.90 15.51 3.16
CA ALA A 66 24.94 16.46 2.07
C ALA A 66 25.09 17.87 2.65
N GLU A 67 26.05 18.64 2.15
CA GLU A 67 26.25 20.01 2.61
C GLU A 67 25.30 20.97 1.86
N GLY A 68 24.47 21.69 2.61
CA GLY A 68 23.52 22.68 2.09
C GLY A 68 22.06 22.20 2.05
N GLU A 69 21.14 23.12 2.29
CA GLU A 69 19.70 22.87 2.46
C GLU A 69 19.07 22.08 1.28
N ARG A 70 19.43 22.45 0.05
CA ARG A 70 18.92 21.76 -1.15
C ARG A 70 19.49 20.35 -1.29
N ALA A 71 20.76 20.17 -0.98
CA ALA A 71 21.44 18.89 -1.11
C ALA A 71 20.93 17.90 -0.04
N GLU A 72 20.70 18.38 1.18
CA GLU A 72 20.08 17.62 2.26
C GLU A 72 18.62 17.23 1.95
N ALA A 73 17.84 18.16 1.38
CA ALA A 73 16.47 17.87 0.94
C ALA A 73 16.42 16.79 -0.14
N VAL A 74 17.31 16.86 -1.15
CA VAL A 74 17.41 15.84 -2.21
C VAL A 74 17.83 14.49 -1.63
N ARG A 75 18.79 14.46 -0.71
CA ARG A 75 19.21 13.24 -0.01
C ARG A 75 18.05 12.61 0.76
N ASN A 76 17.34 13.40 1.57
CA ASN A 76 16.22 12.90 2.37
C ASN A 76 15.08 12.39 1.48
N ALA A 77 14.81 13.06 0.36
CA ALA A 77 13.84 12.59 -0.64
C ALA A 77 14.27 11.26 -1.29
N ALA A 78 15.54 11.11 -1.65
CA ALA A 78 16.07 9.88 -2.24
C ALA A 78 16.04 8.70 -1.26
N VAL A 79 16.43 8.93 -0.01
CA VAL A 79 16.34 7.94 1.09
C VAL A 79 14.89 7.52 1.31
N GLY A 80 13.98 8.50 1.43
CA GLY A 80 12.55 8.23 1.63
C GLY A 80 11.93 7.47 0.47
N PHE A 81 12.26 7.82 -0.77
CA PHE A 81 11.82 7.11 -1.96
C PHE A 81 12.36 5.68 -2.02
N GLY A 82 13.66 5.49 -1.78
CA GLY A 82 14.29 4.17 -1.74
C GLY A 82 13.66 3.25 -0.68
N ALA A 83 13.39 3.79 0.51
CA ALA A 83 12.69 3.06 1.57
C ALA A 83 11.26 2.66 1.17
N THR A 84 10.52 3.54 0.49
CA THR A 84 9.19 3.23 -0.04
C THR A 84 9.23 2.14 -1.11
N VAL A 85 10.19 2.20 -2.05
CA VAL A 85 10.37 1.17 -3.08
C VAL A 85 10.65 -0.20 -2.44
N CYS A 86 11.56 -0.28 -1.47
CA CYS A 86 11.87 -1.52 -0.77
C CYS A 86 10.65 -2.08 -0.01
N ALA A 87 9.89 -1.22 0.66
CA ALA A 87 8.66 -1.61 1.34
C ALA A 87 7.60 -2.11 0.34
N ASP A 88 7.44 -1.44 -0.80
CA ASP A 88 6.46 -1.82 -1.82
C ASP A 88 6.77 -3.16 -2.48
N VAL A 89 8.05 -3.43 -2.77
CA VAL A 89 8.51 -4.72 -3.29
C VAL A 89 8.27 -5.83 -2.26
N SER A 90 8.64 -5.60 -1.00
CA SER A 90 8.52 -6.59 0.08
C SER A 90 7.07 -6.94 0.41
N THR A 91 6.16 -5.98 0.26
CA THR A 91 4.74 -6.14 0.58
C THR A 91 3.88 -6.58 -0.60
N ASN A 92 4.40 -6.55 -1.83
CA ASN A 92 3.58 -6.77 -3.02
C ASN A 92 2.88 -8.14 -3.02
N ALA A 93 3.61 -9.21 -2.68
CA ALA A 93 3.05 -10.56 -2.63
C ALA A 93 1.92 -10.71 -1.60
N LEU A 94 2.07 -10.10 -0.42
CA LEU A 94 1.00 -10.11 0.60
C LEU A 94 -0.21 -9.28 0.15
N GLY A 95 0.02 -8.14 -0.51
CA GLY A 95 -1.04 -7.32 -1.10
C GLY A 95 -1.85 -8.08 -2.16
N VAL A 96 -1.17 -8.79 -3.05
CA VAL A 96 -1.81 -9.63 -4.09
C VAL A 96 -2.63 -10.75 -3.44
N LEU A 97 -2.06 -11.50 -2.49
CA LEU A 97 -2.80 -12.58 -1.83
C LEU A 97 -4.00 -12.06 -1.02
N ASN A 98 -3.84 -10.91 -0.36
CA ASN A 98 -4.89 -10.31 0.44
C ASN A 98 -6.05 -9.81 -0.43
N THR A 99 -5.75 -9.13 -1.54
CA THR A 99 -6.78 -8.68 -2.49
C THR A 99 -7.52 -9.86 -3.13
N LEU A 100 -6.81 -10.92 -3.53
CA LEU A 100 -7.45 -12.15 -4.03
C LEU A 100 -8.37 -12.77 -2.98
N ARG A 101 -7.93 -12.87 -1.73
CA ARG A 101 -8.76 -13.37 -0.63
C ARG A 101 -10.01 -12.52 -0.38
N GLN A 102 -9.88 -11.19 -0.46
CA GLN A 102 -11.02 -10.26 -0.29
C GLN A 102 -12.05 -10.37 -1.41
N LEU A 103 -11.61 -10.72 -2.62
CA LEU A 103 -12.50 -10.91 -3.76
C LEU A 103 -13.23 -12.26 -3.70
N GLU A 104 -12.66 -13.28 -3.05
CA GLU A 104 -13.28 -14.58 -3.10
C GLU A 104 -14.56 -14.74 -2.29
N ARG A 105 -15.54 -15.34 -2.98
CA ARG A 105 -16.88 -15.60 -2.47
C ARG A 105 -16.85 -16.60 -1.32
N GLU A 106 -15.98 -17.58 -1.41
CA GLU A 106 -15.79 -18.64 -0.41
C GLU A 106 -14.60 -18.35 0.51
N PRO A 107 -14.67 -18.79 1.78
CA PRO A 107 -13.58 -18.64 2.72
C PRO A 107 -12.42 -19.59 2.37
N ILE A 108 -11.51 -19.12 1.51
CA ILE A 108 -10.29 -19.85 1.17
C ILE A 108 -9.12 -19.43 2.06
N SER A 109 -8.15 -20.31 2.32
CA SER A 109 -6.93 -19.99 3.08
C SER A 109 -5.92 -19.21 2.20
N TYR A 110 -4.96 -18.50 2.82
CA TYR A 110 -3.91 -17.81 2.05
C TYR A 110 -3.05 -18.79 1.21
N ALA A 111 -2.77 -19.98 1.75
CA ALA A 111 -2.07 -21.03 1.02
C ALA A 111 -2.88 -21.51 -0.20
N ALA A 112 -4.19 -21.65 -0.07
CA ALA A 112 -5.07 -21.98 -1.19
C ALA A 112 -5.12 -20.86 -2.24
N CYS A 113 -5.18 -19.58 -1.83
CA CYS A 113 -5.04 -18.44 -2.75
C CYS A 113 -3.73 -18.51 -3.54
N ALA A 114 -2.62 -18.73 -2.85
CA ALA A 114 -1.29 -18.78 -3.45
C ALA A 114 -1.18 -19.94 -4.44
N ALA A 115 -1.63 -21.15 -4.05
CA ALA A 115 -1.63 -22.31 -4.92
C ALA A 115 -2.52 -22.10 -6.16
N LYS A 116 -3.69 -21.48 -6.00
CA LYS A 116 -4.57 -21.13 -7.12
C LYS A 116 -3.88 -20.16 -8.08
N LEU A 117 -3.31 -19.07 -7.55
CA LEU A 117 -2.63 -18.06 -8.36
C LEU A 117 -1.43 -18.61 -9.12
N VAL A 118 -0.58 -19.42 -8.45
CA VAL A 118 0.60 -20.02 -9.06
C VAL A 118 0.21 -20.99 -10.19
N ARG A 119 -0.90 -21.73 -10.03
CA ARG A 119 -1.41 -22.61 -11.09
C ARG A 119 -1.97 -21.87 -12.30
N THR A 120 -2.58 -20.70 -12.11
CA THR A 120 -3.23 -19.96 -13.19
C THR A 120 -2.28 -19.00 -13.91
N GLU A 121 -1.46 -18.26 -13.17
CA GLU A 121 -0.65 -17.15 -13.69
C GLU A 121 0.86 -17.32 -13.40
N GLY A 122 1.25 -18.40 -12.72
CA GLY A 122 2.65 -18.69 -12.37
C GLY A 122 3.15 -17.97 -11.11
N LEU A 123 4.39 -18.29 -10.74
CA LEU A 123 5.03 -17.71 -9.55
C LEU A 123 5.29 -16.20 -9.70
N TRP A 124 5.55 -15.74 -10.92
CA TRP A 124 5.81 -14.32 -11.17
C TRP A 124 4.59 -13.44 -10.90
N ALA A 125 3.38 -13.96 -11.07
CA ALA A 125 2.15 -13.22 -10.74
C ALA A 125 2.02 -12.92 -9.24
N LEU A 126 2.67 -13.71 -8.37
CA LEU A 126 2.68 -13.45 -6.94
C LEU A 126 3.49 -12.19 -6.60
N PHE A 127 4.64 -11.98 -7.25
CA PHE A 127 5.57 -10.91 -6.90
C PHE A 127 5.52 -9.70 -7.85
N GLY A 128 5.19 -9.90 -9.12
CA GLY A 128 5.23 -8.88 -10.15
C GLY A 128 3.89 -8.22 -10.47
N ARG A 129 2.77 -8.81 -10.06
CA ARG A 129 1.43 -8.28 -10.39
C ARG A 129 1.23 -6.90 -9.73
N GLY A 130 0.96 -5.90 -10.57
CA GLY A 130 0.71 -4.52 -10.14
C GLY A 130 1.93 -3.75 -9.64
N LEU A 131 3.11 -4.38 -9.51
CA LEU A 131 4.28 -3.76 -8.88
C LEU A 131 4.76 -2.51 -9.63
N LYS A 132 4.86 -2.57 -10.96
CA LYS A 132 5.31 -1.41 -11.77
C LYS A 132 4.41 -0.19 -11.56
N THR A 133 3.10 -0.38 -11.65
CA THR A 133 2.11 0.67 -11.43
C THR A 133 2.17 1.20 -10.00
N LYS A 134 2.31 0.30 -9.02
CA LYS A 134 2.44 0.68 -7.61
C LYS A 134 3.65 1.56 -7.36
N LEU A 135 4.83 1.18 -7.87
CA LEU A 135 6.05 1.97 -7.72
C LEU A 135 5.95 3.36 -8.36
N LEU A 136 5.35 3.45 -9.56
CA LEU A 136 5.11 4.74 -10.22
C LEU A 136 4.16 5.63 -9.41
N VAL A 137 3.04 5.06 -8.95
CA VAL A 137 2.05 5.79 -8.14
C VAL A 137 2.64 6.22 -6.81
N SER A 138 3.40 5.37 -6.11
CA SER A 138 4.07 5.73 -4.85
C SER A 138 5.06 6.89 -5.05
N GLY A 139 5.82 6.89 -6.16
CA GLY A 139 6.72 8.01 -6.50
C GLY A 139 5.97 9.30 -6.80
N MET A 140 4.92 9.23 -7.63
CA MET A 140 4.08 10.38 -7.95
C MET A 140 3.38 10.93 -6.70
N GLN A 141 2.83 10.06 -5.86
CA GLN A 141 2.18 10.43 -4.60
C GLN A 141 3.14 11.20 -3.69
N GLY A 142 4.39 10.72 -3.56
CA GLY A 142 5.43 11.41 -2.80
C GLY A 142 5.73 12.81 -3.35
N ALA A 143 5.88 12.93 -4.68
CA ALA A 143 6.13 14.21 -5.34
C ALA A 143 4.95 15.20 -5.17
N PHE A 144 3.72 14.75 -5.39
CA PHE A 144 2.52 15.55 -5.20
C PHE A 144 2.34 16.01 -3.75
N PHE A 145 2.59 15.12 -2.79
CA PHE A 145 2.53 15.47 -1.38
C PHE A 145 3.58 16.54 -1.04
N ASN A 146 4.82 16.39 -1.51
CA ASN A 146 5.87 17.37 -1.24
C ASN A 146 5.54 18.76 -1.80
N VAL A 147 5.11 18.83 -3.07
CA VAL A 147 4.75 20.10 -3.72
C VAL A 147 3.51 20.72 -3.08
N GLY A 148 2.47 19.92 -2.87
CA GLY A 148 1.22 20.37 -2.25
C GLY A 148 1.44 20.87 -0.82
N TRP A 149 2.24 20.15 -0.03
CA TRP A 149 2.57 20.59 1.33
C TRP A 149 3.35 21.89 1.34
N ARG A 150 4.36 22.05 0.48
CA ARG A 150 5.11 23.31 0.37
C ARG A 150 4.23 24.49 -0.01
N PHE A 151 3.27 24.28 -0.91
CA PHE A 151 2.30 25.31 -1.27
C PHE A 151 1.43 25.71 -0.07
N VAL A 152 0.86 24.74 0.65
CA VAL A 152 0.03 25.01 1.83
C VAL A 152 0.85 25.69 2.94
N ALA A 153 2.05 25.19 3.23
CA ALA A 153 2.94 25.77 4.24
C ALA A 153 3.26 27.24 3.93
N SER A 154 3.60 27.56 2.67
CA SER A 154 3.90 28.94 2.28
C SER A 154 2.72 29.91 2.47
N ARG A 155 1.47 29.42 2.35
CA ARG A 155 0.27 30.25 2.56
C ARG A 155 -0.02 30.47 4.04
N LEU A 156 0.16 29.44 4.86
CA LEU A 156 -0.02 29.55 6.31
C LEU A 156 1.01 30.51 6.95
N GLU A 157 2.25 30.50 6.46
CA GLU A 157 3.29 31.42 6.92
C GLU A 157 3.00 32.88 6.54
N ALA A 158 2.43 33.10 5.35
CA ALA A 158 2.00 34.42 4.90
C ALA A 158 0.85 34.99 5.74
N ASP A 159 -0.15 34.16 6.07
CA ASP A 159 -1.29 34.55 6.91
C ASP A 159 -0.91 34.77 8.38
N THR A 160 0.14 34.10 8.89
CA THR A 160 0.64 34.30 10.27
C THR A 160 1.47 35.57 10.41
N SER A 161 1.97 36.13 9.31
CA SER A 161 2.81 37.33 9.28
C SER A 161 2.03 38.62 9.00
N ALA A 162 0.70 38.54 8.88
CA ALA A 162 -0.24 39.65 8.69
C ALA A 162 -1.06 39.91 9.97
#